data_AF-A0A971K2Q2-F1
#
_entry.id   AF-A0A971K2Q2-F1
#
_cell.length_a   1.000
_cell.length_b   1.000
_cell.length_c   1.000
_cell.angle_alpha   90.00
_cell.angle_beta   90.00
_cell.angle_gamma   90.00
#
_symmetry.space_group_name_H-M   'P 1'
#
loop_
_entity.id
_entity.type
_entity.pdbx_description
1 polymer ?
#
loop_
_entity_poly.entity_id
_entity_poly.type
_entity_poly.pdbx_seq_one_letter_code
_entity_poly.pdbx_strand_id
1 'polypeptide(L)'
;MKGEKMYSIISNIDSDIVEEATNYKPKKSTSRFLRSKWVAVAACLVLLISTVSGLTIYAEAKEYKAAISFFNEYSLTTEGLSRGEIKSIYRDITTNSFSYGKTAEVLQKSVGGYEIFQDNPTPEDLENLWNYRNSSKKLFNHNPNAKGALYQFDYVLKYDNELKFDVYDKVIFTKSVDGKVAWSVDIPNMVHEGYLESDDFVIVFGSTPSWSSANTTYGRIAMISKDGKLIWDKTTSNGFKSEYVSSVVYSENSLAVFSRGDLKYLCFTKLDMDGNSIGFTKTEVGNYGIRATAKLGDGFLVQLNHSNTGDLLMKIAADGTAEDSFTYTSDKDLYFITDMIEYNGNIYLSANSVPKLDPEQSNAGGRYDIARVLNEIYNRTVLDIPNAELTELMRNNFTAALLVCDPASGIPQTFYTVKGSFGAKLSISEEGSLLWNVESITDSFFSPMTSSFSIGGVSYVYKYAFDSNGKIISQEKTGEIVQFRK
;
A
#
# COMPACT_ATOMS: atom_id res chain seq x y z
N MET A 1 -4.78 -15.28 -11.68
CA MET A 1 -5.79 -16.08 -12.43
C MET A 1 -7.09 -16.44 -11.68
N LYS A 2 -7.18 -16.44 -10.34
CA LYS A 2 -8.47 -16.70 -9.64
C LYS A 2 -9.33 -15.43 -9.43
N GLY A 3 -8.70 -14.28 -9.15
CA GLY A 3 -9.39 -12.99 -8.99
C GLY A 3 -9.91 -12.37 -10.30
N GLU A 4 -9.25 -12.63 -11.43
CA GLU A 4 -9.62 -12.07 -12.76
C GLU A 4 -11.05 -12.44 -13.18
N LYS A 5 -11.55 -13.61 -12.75
CA LYS A 5 -12.89 -14.08 -13.12
C LYS A 5 -13.99 -13.29 -12.39
N MET A 6 -13.82 -13.00 -11.10
CA MET A 6 -14.77 -12.18 -10.35
C MET A 6 -14.71 -10.71 -10.76
N TYR A 7 -13.51 -10.18 -11.00
CA TYR A 7 -13.35 -8.85 -11.58
C TYR A 7 -14.02 -8.72 -12.95
N SER A 8 -13.91 -9.72 -13.83
CA SER A 8 -14.60 -9.70 -15.13
C SER A 8 -16.13 -9.77 -15.04
N ILE A 9 -16.65 -10.37 -13.96
CA ILE A 9 -18.08 -10.50 -13.68
C ILE A 9 -18.61 -9.16 -13.14
N ILE A 10 -17.84 -8.49 -12.28
CA ILE A 10 -18.15 -7.17 -11.71
C ILE A 10 -17.98 -6.05 -12.75
N SER A 11 -16.99 -6.13 -13.63
CA SER A 11 -16.72 -5.11 -14.66
C SER A 11 -17.77 -5.06 -15.78
N ASN A 12 -18.65 -6.05 -15.87
CA ASN A 12 -19.77 -6.09 -16.82
C ASN A 12 -21.09 -5.56 -16.22
N ILE A 13 -21.06 -5.06 -14.98
CA ILE A 13 -22.23 -4.48 -14.32
C ILE A 13 -22.33 -3.02 -14.76
N ASP A 14 -23.30 -2.72 -15.62
CA ASP A 14 -23.63 -1.36 -16.04
C ASP A 14 -24.19 -0.56 -14.84
N SER A 15 -23.72 0.68 -14.65
CA SER A 15 -24.14 1.54 -13.53
C SER A 15 -25.64 1.81 -13.53
N ASP A 16 -26.25 1.81 -14.72
CA ASP A 16 -27.68 2.09 -14.92
C ASP A 16 -28.56 0.95 -14.38
N ILE A 17 -28.06 -0.30 -14.36
CA ILE A 17 -28.78 -1.48 -13.86
C ILE A 17 -28.85 -1.46 -12.32
N VAL A 18 -27.79 -0.99 -11.68
CA VAL A 18 -27.72 -0.85 -10.21
C VAL A 18 -28.64 0.28 -9.74
N GLU A 19 -28.75 1.36 -10.52
CA GLU A 19 -29.63 2.50 -10.24
C GLU A 19 -31.11 2.19 -10.52
N GLU A 20 -31.42 1.37 -11.53
CA GLU A 20 -32.79 0.93 -11.84
C GLU A 20 -33.33 -0.09 -10.81
N ALA A 21 -32.49 -1.00 -10.33
CA ALA A 21 -32.86 -1.99 -9.30
C ALA A 21 -33.10 -1.37 -7.91
N THR A 22 -32.39 -0.28 -7.60
CA THR A 22 -32.53 0.46 -6.33
C THR A 22 -33.72 1.42 -6.33
N ASN A 23 -34.21 1.85 -7.50
CA ASN A 23 -35.31 2.81 -7.64
C ASN A 23 -36.68 2.19 -7.98
N TYR A 24 -36.81 0.85 -8.04
CA TYR A 24 -38.07 0.20 -8.38
C TYR A 24 -39.16 0.43 -7.30
N LYS A 25 -40.18 1.24 -7.61
CA LYS A 25 -41.42 1.36 -6.81
C LYS A 25 -42.55 0.52 -7.43
N PRO A 26 -43.17 -0.40 -6.67
CA PRO A 26 -44.25 -1.23 -7.21
C PRO A 26 -45.51 -0.39 -7.53
N LYS A 27 -46.07 -0.54 -8.74
CA LYS A 27 -47.36 0.06 -9.11
C LYS A 27 -48.51 -0.59 -8.33
N LYS A 28 -49.29 0.24 -7.61
CA LYS A 28 -50.59 -0.14 -7.04
C LYS A 28 -51.60 -0.43 -8.16
N SER A 29 -52.11 -1.66 -8.23
CA SER A 29 -53.25 -2.03 -9.07
C SER A 29 -54.56 -1.90 -8.28
N THR A 30 -55.54 -1.24 -8.89
CA THR A 30 -56.91 -1.03 -8.38
C THR A 30 -57.88 -2.14 -8.83
N SER A 31 -58.69 -2.56 -7.86
CA SER A 31 -60.06 -3.13 -7.90
C SER A 31 -60.36 -4.52 -8.51
N ARG A 32 -60.77 -5.42 -7.58
CA ARG A 32 -61.92 -6.38 -7.56
C ARG A 32 -62.53 -6.87 -8.89
N PHE A 33 -62.71 -8.20 -8.99
CA PHE A 33 -64.04 -8.85 -9.12
C PHE A 33 -64.01 -10.36 -8.75
N LEU A 34 -65.19 -10.88 -8.38
CA LEU A 34 -65.49 -12.10 -7.61
C LEU A 34 -65.67 -13.39 -8.44
N ARG A 35 -65.36 -14.53 -7.78
CA ARG A 35 -66.05 -15.86 -7.76
C ARG A 35 -66.43 -16.58 -9.08
N SER A 36 -65.88 -17.79 -9.29
CA SER A 36 -66.47 -19.11 -8.91
C SER A 36 -66.12 -20.27 -9.86
N LYS A 37 -66.05 -21.48 -9.28
CA LYS A 37 -65.96 -22.83 -9.88
C LYS A 37 -64.60 -23.12 -10.53
N TRP A 38 -63.82 -24.12 -10.13
CA TRP A 38 -64.17 -25.52 -9.87
C TRP A 38 -63.29 -26.14 -8.77
N VAL A 39 -63.92 -26.84 -7.83
CA VAL A 39 -63.28 -27.87 -7.00
C VAL A 39 -63.38 -29.19 -7.77
N ALA A 40 -62.37 -30.06 -7.59
CA ALA A 40 -62.28 -31.45 -8.02
C ALA A 40 -61.42 -31.75 -9.27
N VAL A 41 -60.09 -31.59 -9.13
CA VAL A 41 -59.12 -32.61 -9.57
C VAL A 41 -58.08 -32.78 -8.45
N ALA A 42 -58.58 -33.09 -7.25
CA ALA A 42 -57.78 -33.52 -6.11
C ALA A 42 -58.07 -35.02 -5.90
N ALA A 43 -57.35 -35.88 -6.63
CA ALA A 43 -57.28 -37.32 -6.32
C ALA A 43 -56.14 -38.09 -7.03
N CYS A 44 -55.46 -37.54 -8.04
CA CYS A 44 -54.42 -38.30 -8.77
C CYS A 44 -53.03 -37.64 -8.85
N LEU A 45 -52.82 -36.46 -8.27
CA LEU A 45 -51.48 -35.84 -8.15
C LEU A 45 -50.78 -36.12 -6.81
N VAL A 46 -51.47 -36.74 -5.85
CA VAL A 46 -50.91 -37.10 -4.53
C VAL A 46 -49.97 -38.32 -4.59
N LEU A 47 -49.92 -39.05 -5.72
CA LEU A 47 -49.02 -40.19 -5.91
C LEU A 47 -47.81 -39.93 -6.83
N LEU A 48 -47.63 -38.69 -7.31
CA LEU A 48 -46.38 -38.23 -7.95
C LEU A 48 -45.52 -37.35 -7.03
N ILE A 49 -46.00 -37.07 -5.81
CA ILE A 49 -45.31 -36.24 -4.81
C ILE A 49 -44.29 -37.05 -3.97
N SER A 50 -44.25 -38.38 -4.05
CA SER A 50 -43.33 -39.21 -3.23
C SER A 50 -42.05 -39.67 -3.92
N THR A 51 -41.88 -39.49 -5.24
CA THR A 51 -40.63 -39.86 -5.95
C THR A 51 -39.91 -38.68 -6.62
N VAL A 52 -40.59 -37.54 -6.81
CA VAL A 52 -39.97 -36.30 -7.32
C VAL A 52 -39.37 -35.44 -6.19
N SER A 53 -39.86 -35.59 -4.96
CA SER A 53 -39.36 -34.85 -3.78
C SER A 53 -37.94 -35.25 -3.39
N GLY A 54 -37.51 -36.51 -3.57
CA GLY A 54 -36.12 -36.92 -3.30
C GLY A 54 -35.10 -36.34 -4.29
N LEU A 55 -35.47 -36.24 -5.58
CA LEU A 55 -34.61 -35.70 -6.64
C LEU A 55 -34.52 -34.17 -6.59
N THR A 56 -35.61 -33.48 -6.26
CA THR A 56 -35.59 -32.02 -6.05
C THR A 56 -34.83 -31.66 -4.78
N ILE A 57 -35.00 -32.40 -3.67
CA ILE A 57 -34.22 -32.19 -2.44
C ILE A 57 -32.72 -32.49 -2.67
N TYR A 58 -32.39 -33.52 -3.44
CA TYR A 58 -30.99 -33.85 -3.77
C TYR A 58 -30.34 -32.80 -4.68
N ALA A 59 -31.04 -32.36 -5.73
CA ALA A 59 -30.59 -31.27 -6.59
C ALA A 59 -30.43 -29.96 -5.79
N GLU A 60 -31.35 -29.68 -4.88
CA GLU A 60 -31.32 -28.52 -4.00
C GLU A 60 -30.17 -28.58 -2.97
N ALA A 61 -29.87 -29.76 -2.44
CA ALA A 61 -28.72 -29.98 -1.55
C ALA A 61 -27.40 -29.85 -2.30
N LYS A 62 -27.33 -30.35 -3.53
CA LYS A 62 -26.15 -30.23 -4.39
C LYS A 62 -25.90 -28.78 -4.80
N GLU A 63 -26.95 -28.06 -5.23
CA GLU A 63 -26.87 -26.65 -5.59
C GLU A 63 -26.49 -25.78 -4.38
N TYR A 64 -27.09 -26.03 -3.21
CA TYR A 64 -26.69 -25.31 -2.00
C TYR A 64 -25.24 -25.60 -1.60
N LYS A 65 -24.77 -26.85 -1.69
CA LYS A 65 -23.37 -27.18 -1.40
C LYS A 65 -22.42 -26.51 -2.38
N ALA A 66 -22.80 -26.42 -3.66
CA ALA A 66 -22.04 -25.67 -4.66
C ALA A 66 -22.04 -24.16 -4.35
N ALA A 67 -23.19 -23.60 -3.95
CA ALA A 67 -23.31 -22.21 -3.54
C ALA A 67 -22.46 -21.91 -2.29
N ILE A 68 -22.43 -22.79 -1.28
CA ILE A 68 -21.56 -22.62 -0.10
C ILE A 68 -20.08 -22.73 -0.48
N SER A 69 -19.73 -23.68 -1.34
CA SER A 69 -18.36 -23.79 -1.84
C SER A 69 -17.94 -22.53 -2.60
N PHE A 70 -18.85 -21.97 -3.40
CA PHE A 70 -18.65 -20.71 -4.11
C PHE A 70 -18.50 -19.54 -3.13
N PHE A 71 -19.40 -19.38 -2.15
CA PHE A 71 -19.29 -18.32 -1.15
C PHE A 71 -17.96 -18.39 -0.38
N ASN A 72 -17.52 -19.59 0.01
CA ASN A 72 -16.22 -19.78 0.66
C ASN A 72 -15.04 -19.51 -0.27
N GLU A 73 -15.13 -19.92 -1.54
CA GLU A 73 -14.08 -19.69 -2.54
C GLU A 73 -13.87 -18.20 -2.85
N TYR A 74 -14.94 -17.41 -2.80
CA TYR A 74 -14.93 -15.98 -3.09
C TYR A 74 -15.08 -15.09 -1.85
N SER A 75 -14.88 -15.65 -0.65
CA SER A 75 -14.97 -14.96 0.65
C SER A 75 -16.25 -14.13 0.85
N LEU A 76 -17.38 -14.59 0.30
CA LEU A 76 -18.68 -13.96 0.50
C LEU A 76 -19.28 -14.42 1.84
N THR A 77 -19.80 -13.48 2.64
CA THR A 77 -20.46 -13.84 3.90
C THR A 77 -21.80 -14.54 3.65
N THR A 78 -22.00 -15.68 4.33
CA THR A 78 -23.31 -16.34 4.41
C THR A 78 -24.12 -15.91 5.64
N GLU A 79 -23.53 -15.09 6.52
CA GLU A 79 -24.11 -14.71 7.79
C GLU A 79 -25.36 -13.84 7.60
N GLY A 80 -26.45 -14.19 8.29
CA GLY A 80 -27.75 -13.52 8.13
C GLY A 80 -28.49 -13.84 6.83
N LEU A 81 -27.98 -14.74 5.99
CA LEU A 81 -28.66 -15.21 4.78
C LEU A 81 -29.32 -16.57 4.99
N SER A 82 -30.55 -16.70 4.51
CA SER A 82 -31.22 -18.00 4.43
C SER A 82 -30.64 -18.85 3.30
N ARG A 83 -30.85 -20.17 3.40
CA ARG A 83 -30.46 -21.14 2.37
C ARG A 83 -30.98 -20.80 0.98
N GLY A 84 -32.17 -20.21 0.88
CA GLY A 84 -32.75 -19.76 -0.39
C GLY A 84 -32.01 -18.57 -0.97
N GLU A 85 -31.64 -17.61 -0.13
CA GLU A 85 -30.92 -16.39 -0.52
C GLU A 85 -29.52 -16.69 -1.02
N ILE A 86 -28.80 -17.59 -0.33
CA ILE A 86 -27.47 -18.04 -0.75
C ILE A 86 -27.50 -18.67 -2.16
N LYS A 87 -28.49 -19.51 -2.45
CA LYS A 87 -28.66 -20.10 -3.79
C LYS A 87 -29.06 -19.06 -4.84
N SER A 88 -29.94 -18.13 -4.50
CA SER A 88 -30.38 -17.05 -5.41
C SER A 88 -29.20 -16.17 -5.79
N ILE A 89 -28.37 -15.76 -4.82
CA ILE A 89 -27.16 -14.97 -5.06
C ILE A 89 -26.15 -15.78 -5.88
N TYR A 90 -25.90 -17.04 -5.54
CA TYR A 90 -25.03 -17.92 -6.31
C TYR A 90 -25.46 -18.03 -7.77
N ARG A 91 -26.75 -18.22 -8.04
CA ARG A 91 -27.29 -18.21 -9.41
C ARG A 91 -27.08 -16.86 -10.06
N ASP A 92 -27.50 -15.80 -9.38
CA ASP A 92 -27.48 -14.45 -9.93
C ASP A 92 -26.08 -14.00 -10.35
N ILE A 93 -25.05 -14.43 -9.62
CA ILE A 93 -23.63 -14.24 -9.96
C ILE A 93 -23.19 -15.20 -11.07
N THR A 94 -23.45 -16.50 -10.95
CA THR A 94 -22.96 -17.50 -11.94
C THR A 94 -23.64 -17.39 -13.31
N THR A 95 -24.82 -16.75 -13.38
CA THR A 95 -25.54 -16.46 -14.62
C THR A 95 -25.37 -15.02 -15.11
N ASN A 96 -24.56 -14.20 -14.42
CA ASN A 96 -24.35 -12.78 -14.73
C ASN A 96 -25.67 -11.98 -14.85
N SER A 97 -26.69 -12.29 -14.04
CA SER A 97 -27.99 -11.62 -14.13
C SER A 97 -28.12 -10.41 -13.23
N PHE A 98 -27.42 -10.38 -12.08
CA PHE A 98 -27.37 -9.28 -11.10
C PHE A 98 -28.72 -8.62 -10.76
N SER A 99 -29.79 -9.39 -10.85
CA SER A 99 -31.17 -8.94 -10.72
C SER A 99 -31.69 -9.04 -9.28
N TYR A 100 -30.94 -9.70 -8.41
CA TYR A 100 -31.33 -9.94 -7.04
C TYR A 100 -30.67 -8.92 -6.11
N GLY A 101 -31.47 -8.02 -5.52
CA GLY A 101 -30.94 -6.88 -4.73
C GLY A 101 -29.98 -7.25 -3.59
N LYS A 102 -30.14 -8.44 -2.97
CA LYS A 102 -29.20 -8.92 -1.94
C LYS A 102 -27.84 -9.35 -2.49
N THR A 103 -27.73 -9.65 -3.78
CA THR A 103 -26.44 -9.93 -4.44
C THR A 103 -25.52 -8.72 -4.33
N ALA A 104 -26.03 -7.52 -4.62
CA ALA A 104 -25.28 -6.28 -4.50
C ALA A 104 -24.88 -5.99 -3.03
N GLU A 105 -25.80 -6.21 -2.08
CA GLU A 105 -25.50 -6.05 -0.65
C GLU A 105 -24.43 -7.03 -0.16
N VAL A 106 -24.45 -8.28 -0.60
CA VAL A 106 -23.48 -9.31 -0.19
C VAL A 106 -22.11 -9.07 -0.83
N LEU A 107 -22.08 -8.60 -2.09
CA LEU A 107 -20.83 -8.17 -2.73
C LEU A 107 -20.25 -6.93 -2.04
N GLN A 108 -21.06 -5.93 -1.69
CA GLN A 108 -20.61 -4.76 -0.94
C GLN A 108 -20.18 -5.10 0.50
N LYS A 109 -20.84 -6.07 1.15
CA LYS A 109 -20.45 -6.55 2.49
C LYS A 109 -19.25 -7.50 2.48
N SER A 110 -18.86 -8.04 1.33
CA SER A 110 -17.78 -9.02 1.24
C SER A 110 -16.38 -8.43 1.44
N VAL A 111 -16.23 -7.11 1.28
CA VAL A 111 -15.05 -6.36 1.73
C VAL A 111 -15.55 -5.19 2.57
N GLY A 112 -15.38 -5.26 3.90
CA GLY A 112 -15.84 -4.22 4.81
C GLY A 112 -15.06 -2.92 4.61
N GLY A 113 -15.72 -1.86 4.16
CA GLY A 113 -15.15 -0.53 4.02
C GLY A 113 -15.55 0.40 5.16
N TYR A 114 -14.58 0.98 5.85
CA TYR A 114 -14.82 1.92 6.96
C TYR A 114 -14.18 3.28 6.67
N GLU A 115 -15.01 4.29 6.39
CA GLU A 115 -14.55 5.68 6.38
C GLU A 115 -14.38 6.16 7.83
N ILE A 116 -13.16 6.56 8.19
CA ILE A 116 -12.88 7.17 9.49
C ILE A 116 -13.04 8.68 9.35
N PHE A 117 -13.92 9.24 10.18
CA PHE A 117 -14.08 10.68 10.23
C PHE A 117 -12.82 11.33 10.85
N GLN A 118 -12.31 12.36 10.17
CA GLN A 118 -11.21 13.17 10.65
C GLN A 118 -11.54 14.63 10.37
N ASP A 119 -11.36 15.49 11.37
CA ASP A 119 -11.65 16.92 11.23
C ASP A 119 -10.77 17.56 10.15
N ASN A 120 -11.32 18.57 9.49
CA ASN A 120 -10.55 19.46 8.64
C ASN A 120 -9.60 20.31 9.49
N PRO A 121 -8.44 20.73 8.93
CA PRO A 121 -7.56 21.68 9.60
C PRO A 121 -8.30 22.93 10.07
N THR A 122 -8.03 23.35 11.31
CA THR A 122 -8.63 24.53 11.91
C THR A 122 -7.79 25.79 11.66
N PRO A 123 -8.34 27.00 11.83
CA PRO A 123 -7.53 28.22 11.78
C PRO A 123 -6.37 28.24 12.80
N GLU A 124 -6.58 27.65 13.99
CA GLU A 124 -5.54 27.50 15.02
C GLU A 124 -4.40 26.59 14.54
N ASP A 125 -4.71 25.54 13.78
CA ASP A 125 -3.69 24.67 13.16
C ASP A 125 -2.82 25.43 12.17
N LEU A 126 -3.43 26.30 11.36
CA LEU A 126 -2.69 27.15 10.42
C LEU A 126 -1.83 28.19 11.14
N GLU A 127 -2.33 28.78 12.23
CA GLU A 127 -1.57 29.72 13.07
C GLU A 127 -0.37 29.03 13.74
N ASN A 128 -0.59 27.86 14.34
CA ASN A 128 0.46 27.04 14.95
C ASN A 128 1.53 26.65 13.91
N LEU A 129 1.10 26.28 12.71
CA LEU A 129 1.99 25.98 11.61
C LEU A 129 2.81 27.20 11.16
N TRP A 130 2.19 28.37 11.07
CA TRP A 130 2.88 29.62 10.75
C TRP A 130 3.95 29.95 11.80
N ASN A 131 3.61 29.81 13.07
CA ASN A 131 4.53 30.01 14.19
C ASN A 131 5.68 28.98 14.17
N TYR A 132 5.38 27.73 13.84
CA TYR A 132 6.38 26.67 13.67
C TYR A 132 7.35 26.99 12.52
N ARG A 133 6.86 27.42 11.35
CA ARG A 133 7.71 27.80 10.21
C ARG A 133 8.62 28.99 10.53
N ASN A 134 8.12 29.98 11.27
CA ASN A 134 8.89 31.19 11.62
C ASN A 134 9.94 30.96 12.71
N SER A 135 9.72 30.00 13.61
CA SER A 135 10.64 29.67 14.70
C SER A 135 11.69 28.61 14.32
N SER A 136 11.40 27.77 13.31
CA SER A 136 12.31 26.74 12.83
C SER A 136 13.21 27.25 11.69
N LYS A 137 14.48 27.58 11.99
CA LYS A 137 15.50 27.92 10.96
C LYS A 137 15.88 26.77 10.02
N LYS A 138 15.24 25.60 10.15
CA LYS A 138 15.61 24.36 9.49
C LYS A 138 14.35 23.68 8.98
N LEU A 139 13.78 24.27 7.94
CA LEU A 139 12.59 23.78 7.25
C LEU A 139 12.82 22.45 6.51
N PHE A 140 13.98 21.80 6.58
CA PHE A 140 14.27 20.58 5.79
C PHE A 140 15.10 19.53 6.53
N ASN A 141 15.03 19.50 7.87
CA ASN A 141 15.81 18.55 8.64
C ASN A 141 15.04 17.25 8.89
N HIS A 142 15.76 16.13 8.71
CA HIS A 142 15.37 14.81 9.17
C HIS A 142 14.88 14.89 10.62
N ASN A 143 13.67 14.40 10.89
CA ASN A 143 13.12 14.40 12.24
C ASN A 143 13.80 13.30 13.07
N PRO A 144 14.17 13.57 14.33
CA PRO A 144 14.60 12.53 15.24
C PRO A 144 13.53 11.44 15.36
N ASN A 145 13.94 10.19 15.56
CA ASN A 145 13.01 9.12 15.90
C ASN A 145 12.39 9.35 17.30
N ALA A 146 11.43 8.51 17.70
CA ALA A 146 10.76 8.62 18.99
C ALA A 146 11.71 8.60 20.21
N LYS A 147 12.96 8.12 20.04
CA LYS A 147 14.01 8.09 21.07
C LYS A 147 14.95 9.31 21.00
N GLY A 148 14.58 10.35 20.24
CA GLY A 148 15.40 11.55 20.04
C GLY A 148 16.64 11.33 19.18
N ALA A 149 16.78 10.15 18.54
CA ALA A 149 17.94 9.82 17.72
C ALA A 149 17.75 10.24 16.27
N LEU A 150 18.79 10.85 15.70
CA LEU A 150 18.85 11.35 14.34
C LEU A 150 20.04 10.73 13.62
N TYR A 151 19.80 10.17 12.44
CA TYR A 151 20.84 9.62 11.57
C TYR A 151 21.03 10.52 10.35
N GLN A 152 22.28 10.84 10.02
CA GLN A 152 22.64 11.75 8.94
C GLN A 152 23.78 11.18 8.10
N PHE A 153 23.76 11.50 6.82
CA PHE A 153 24.77 11.10 5.85
C PHE A 153 25.37 12.34 5.20
N ASP A 154 26.68 12.52 5.36
CA ASP A 154 27.44 13.58 4.69
C ASP A 154 28.40 12.96 3.67
N TYR A 155 28.43 13.52 2.46
CA TYR A 155 29.26 13.00 1.38
C TYR A 155 30.55 13.77 1.25
N VAL A 156 31.67 13.05 1.20
CA VAL A 156 32.99 13.62 0.95
C VAL A 156 33.40 13.27 -0.47
N LEU A 157 33.76 14.30 -1.23
CA LEU A 157 34.34 14.17 -2.56
C LEU A 157 35.86 14.37 -2.50
N LYS A 158 36.58 13.75 -3.42
CA LYS A 158 38.01 13.96 -3.65
C LYS A 158 38.26 14.26 -5.12
N TYR A 159 39.22 15.13 -5.41
CA TYR A 159 39.62 15.40 -6.78
C TYR A 159 40.36 14.20 -7.38
N ASP A 160 39.86 13.69 -8.50
CA ASP A 160 40.52 12.62 -9.25
C ASP A 160 41.41 13.22 -10.35
N ASN A 161 42.72 12.93 -10.27
CA ASN A 161 43.70 13.48 -11.20
C ASN A 161 43.61 12.89 -12.61
N GLU A 162 43.07 11.68 -12.77
CA GLU A 162 42.92 11.04 -14.08
C GLU A 162 41.65 11.51 -14.77
N LEU A 163 40.54 11.56 -14.01
CA LEU A 163 39.23 11.97 -14.51
C LEU A 163 39.05 13.50 -14.61
N LYS A 164 39.88 14.28 -13.91
CA LYS A 164 39.88 15.75 -13.87
C LYS A 164 38.66 16.40 -13.23
N PHE A 165 37.93 15.68 -12.37
CA PHE A 165 36.81 16.20 -11.59
C PHE A 165 36.73 15.51 -10.21
N ASP A 166 35.89 16.04 -9.33
CA ASP A 166 35.66 15.50 -7.99
C ASP A 166 34.80 14.23 -8.03
N VAL A 167 35.33 13.13 -7.49
CA VAL A 167 34.64 11.84 -7.35
C VAL A 167 34.28 11.58 -5.90
N TYR A 168 33.26 10.75 -5.67
CA TYR A 168 32.91 10.30 -4.33
C TYR A 168 34.06 9.53 -3.68
N ASP A 169 34.39 9.90 -2.45
CA ASP A 169 35.41 9.24 -1.64
C ASP A 169 34.79 8.35 -0.56
N LYS A 170 33.93 8.94 0.28
CA LYS A 170 33.29 8.27 1.41
C LYS A 170 31.99 8.94 1.81
N VAL A 171 31.19 8.20 2.55
CA VAL A 171 30.06 8.76 3.30
C VAL A 171 30.41 8.78 4.79
N ILE A 172 30.11 9.89 5.45
CA ILE A 172 30.20 10.04 6.90
C ILE A 172 28.80 9.80 7.45
N PHE A 173 28.65 8.74 8.22
CA PHE A 173 27.38 8.39 8.85
C PHE A 173 27.40 8.79 10.33
N THR A 174 26.52 9.70 10.70
CA THR A 174 26.50 10.32 12.03
C THR A 174 25.20 10.03 12.74
N LYS A 175 25.29 9.57 14.00
CA LYS A 175 24.17 9.49 14.93
C LYS A 175 24.24 10.65 15.91
N SER A 176 23.15 11.39 16.04
CA SER A 176 22.94 12.37 17.11
C SER A 176 21.79 11.93 18.01
N VAL A 177 21.87 12.22 19.30
CA VAL A 177 20.78 12.02 20.27
C VAL A 177 20.55 13.35 20.98
N ASP A 178 19.31 13.84 20.98
CA ASP A 178 18.93 15.13 21.58
C ASP A 178 19.80 16.30 21.09
N GLY A 179 20.11 16.29 19.79
CA GLY A 179 20.91 17.32 19.12
C GLY A 179 22.42 17.25 19.39
N LYS A 180 22.90 16.25 20.13
CA LYS A 180 24.34 16.03 20.37
C LYS A 180 24.82 14.82 19.58
N VAL A 181 25.97 14.95 18.91
CA VAL A 181 26.60 13.83 18.21
C VAL A 181 26.97 12.75 19.23
N ALA A 182 26.39 11.56 19.05
CA ALA A 182 26.73 10.38 19.83
C ALA A 182 27.99 9.70 19.25
N TRP A 183 28.02 9.53 17.93
CA TRP A 183 29.17 9.00 17.20
C TRP A 183 29.07 9.33 15.70
N SER A 184 30.19 9.16 15.00
CA SER A 184 30.28 9.31 13.55
C SER A 184 31.27 8.28 13.00
N VAL A 185 30.96 7.70 11.84
CA VAL A 185 31.78 6.68 11.19
C VAL A 185 31.93 6.96 9.71
N ASP A 186 33.16 6.77 9.21
CA ASP A 186 33.50 6.90 7.80
C ASP A 186 33.32 5.57 7.09
N ILE A 187 32.55 5.55 6.00
CA ILE A 187 32.35 4.36 5.16
C ILE A 187 32.89 4.68 3.76
N PRO A 188 34.01 4.07 3.36
CA PRO A 188 34.68 4.40 2.10
C PRO A 188 33.93 3.84 0.89
N ASN A 189 33.95 4.57 -0.22
CA ASN A 189 33.43 4.16 -1.52
C ASN A 189 31.97 3.66 -1.46
N MET A 190 31.09 4.37 -0.75
CA MET A 190 29.66 4.04 -0.65
C MET A 190 28.81 5.26 -0.96
N VAL A 191 27.82 5.07 -1.83
CA VAL A 191 26.63 5.92 -1.95
C VAL A 191 25.51 5.20 -1.21
N HIS A 192 24.92 5.85 -0.20
CA HIS A 192 23.91 5.20 0.64
C HIS A 192 22.57 5.17 -0.08
N GLU A 193 21.82 4.09 0.14
CA GLU A 193 20.39 3.97 -0.18
C GLU A 193 19.56 3.99 1.10
N GLY A 194 20.11 3.52 2.22
CA GLY A 194 19.43 3.54 3.50
C GLY A 194 20.21 2.92 4.65
N TYR A 195 19.50 2.75 5.77
CA TYR A 195 20.01 2.09 6.96
C TYR A 195 18.92 1.26 7.66
N LEU A 196 19.36 0.29 8.45
CA LEU A 196 18.53 -0.50 9.36
C LEU A 196 19.09 -0.37 10.78
N GLU A 197 18.26 0.08 11.73
CA GLU A 197 18.61 0.09 13.15
C GLU A 197 18.06 -1.16 13.84
N SER A 198 18.94 -1.91 14.52
CA SER A 198 18.60 -2.99 15.47
C SER A 198 18.89 -2.52 16.90
N ASP A 199 18.65 -3.31 17.93
CA ASP A 199 19.04 -2.97 19.31
C ASP A 199 20.57 -3.06 19.53
N ASP A 200 21.26 -3.90 18.76
CA ASP A 200 22.70 -4.17 18.96
C ASP A 200 23.62 -3.54 17.91
N PHE A 201 23.08 -3.19 16.74
CA PHE A 201 23.87 -2.70 15.60
C PHE A 201 23.05 -1.77 14.71
N VAL A 202 23.74 -1.14 13.75
CA VAL A 202 23.16 -0.41 12.64
C VAL A 202 23.77 -0.94 11.35
N ILE A 203 22.95 -1.25 10.35
CA ILE A 203 23.40 -1.57 8.99
C ILE A 203 23.24 -0.31 8.15
N VAL A 204 24.27 0.02 7.37
CA VAL A 204 24.18 1.00 6.29
C VAL A 204 24.38 0.27 4.97
N PHE A 205 23.56 0.57 3.97
CA PHE A 205 23.61 -0.11 2.69
C PHE A 205 23.42 0.84 1.52
N GLY A 206 23.88 0.39 0.35
CA GLY A 206 23.71 1.11 -0.91
C GLY A 206 24.55 0.51 -2.03
N SER A 207 25.33 1.34 -2.70
CA SER A 207 26.17 0.91 -3.83
C SER A 207 27.53 1.59 -3.85
N THR A 208 28.45 1.07 -4.66
CA THR A 208 29.68 1.78 -5.01
C THR A 208 29.35 3.01 -5.87
N PRO A 209 30.04 4.14 -5.68
CA PRO A 209 29.84 5.32 -6.51
C PRO A 209 30.08 5.05 -7.99
N SER A 210 29.33 5.76 -8.83
CA SER A 210 29.52 5.77 -10.28
C SER A 210 29.40 7.20 -10.80
N TRP A 211 30.21 7.52 -11.80
CA TRP A 211 30.17 8.79 -12.55
C TRP A 211 29.73 8.58 -14.01
N SER A 212 29.50 7.33 -14.44
CA SER A 212 29.00 7.00 -15.76
C SER A 212 28.16 5.72 -15.72
N SER A 213 27.09 5.68 -16.50
CA SER A 213 26.31 4.45 -16.72
C SER A 213 27.13 3.30 -17.33
N ALA A 214 28.33 3.58 -17.84
CA ALA A 214 29.27 2.57 -18.30
C ALA A 214 30.01 1.84 -17.17
N ASN A 215 30.19 2.49 -16.00
CA ASN A 215 30.90 1.92 -14.86
C ASN A 215 30.12 0.76 -14.26
N THR A 216 30.86 -0.26 -13.83
CA THR A 216 30.30 -1.32 -13.01
C THR A 216 29.99 -0.78 -11.62
N THR A 217 28.79 -1.04 -11.10
CA THR A 217 28.42 -0.75 -9.72
C THR A 217 28.15 -2.05 -8.96
N TYR A 218 28.50 -2.04 -7.68
CA TYR A 218 28.29 -3.17 -6.78
C TYR A 218 27.50 -2.73 -5.57
N GLY A 219 26.69 -3.64 -5.03
CA GLY A 219 26.02 -3.42 -3.75
C GLY A 219 27.04 -3.27 -2.62
N ARG A 220 26.74 -2.41 -1.66
CA ARG A 220 27.57 -2.17 -0.47
C ARG A 220 26.75 -2.29 0.79
N ILE A 221 27.33 -2.91 1.81
CA ILE A 221 26.69 -3.16 3.11
C ILE A 221 27.75 -3.05 4.20
N ALA A 222 27.48 -2.27 5.23
CA ALA A 222 28.35 -2.09 6.38
C ALA A 222 27.57 -2.29 7.67
N MET A 223 28.16 -3.00 8.63
CA MET A 223 27.63 -3.13 9.98
C MET A 223 28.44 -2.27 10.94
N ILE A 224 27.72 -1.53 11.77
CA ILE A 224 28.27 -0.61 12.76
C ILE A 224 27.71 -1.01 14.13
N SER A 225 28.56 -1.09 15.12
CA SER A 225 28.15 -1.31 16.51
C SER A 225 27.34 -0.12 17.04
N LYS A 226 26.59 -0.31 18.14
CA LYS A 226 25.86 0.80 18.78
C LYS A 226 26.74 1.97 19.26
N ASP A 227 28.02 1.74 19.53
CA ASP A 227 29.00 2.76 19.91
C ASP A 227 29.71 3.41 18.70
N GLY A 228 29.30 3.10 17.46
CA GLY A 228 29.78 3.78 16.26
C GLY A 228 31.07 3.23 15.67
N LYS A 229 31.44 1.97 15.96
CA LYS A 229 32.59 1.30 15.36
C LYS A 229 32.14 0.49 14.15
N LEU A 230 32.88 0.62 13.04
CA LEU A 230 32.69 -0.24 11.88
C LEU A 230 33.12 -1.67 12.24
N ILE A 231 32.16 -2.61 12.23
CA ILE A 231 32.40 -4.02 12.50
C ILE A 231 32.92 -4.70 11.23
N TRP A 232 32.20 -4.50 10.12
CA TRP A 232 32.60 -4.97 8.79
C TRP A 232 31.96 -4.11 7.70
N ASP A 233 32.55 -4.17 6.50
CA ASP A 233 32.09 -3.52 5.27
C ASP A 233 32.33 -4.48 4.11
N LYS A 234 31.26 -4.79 3.37
CA LYS A 234 31.23 -5.81 2.33
C LYS A 234 30.69 -5.23 1.03
N THR A 235 31.23 -5.77 -0.06
CA THR A 235 30.75 -5.55 -1.42
C THR A 235 30.03 -6.81 -1.89
N THR A 236 28.86 -6.67 -2.50
CA THR A 236 28.16 -7.79 -3.10
C THR A 236 28.92 -8.27 -4.33
N SER A 237 28.97 -9.58 -4.55
CA SER A 237 29.70 -10.19 -5.68
C SER A 237 28.79 -11.15 -6.44
N ASN A 238 27.65 -10.63 -6.92
CA ASN A 238 26.59 -11.42 -7.53
C ASN A 238 26.71 -11.54 -9.07
N GLY A 239 27.80 -11.02 -9.65
CA GLY A 239 28.12 -11.16 -11.07
C GLY A 239 27.36 -10.22 -12.02
N PHE A 240 26.74 -9.16 -11.48
CA PHE A 240 26.07 -8.13 -12.27
C PHE A 240 27.02 -7.03 -12.71
N LYS A 241 26.68 -6.34 -13.80
CA LYS A 241 27.36 -5.10 -14.20
C LYS A 241 26.89 -3.93 -13.34
N SER A 242 25.62 -3.91 -12.94
CA SER A 242 25.08 -2.87 -12.07
C SER A 242 24.33 -3.50 -10.92
N GLU A 243 24.77 -3.26 -9.69
CA GLU A 243 24.06 -3.70 -8.50
C GLU A 243 23.99 -2.59 -7.45
N TYR A 244 22.81 -2.41 -6.85
CA TYR A 244 22.62 -1.58 -5.67
C TYR A 244 21.73 -2.30 -4.65
N VAL A 245 22.08 -2.20 -3.37
CA VAL A 245 21.27 -2.72 -2.26
C VAL A 245 20.27 -1.66 -1.87
N SER A 246 18.98 -2.01 -1.85
CA SER A 246 17.90 -1.05 -1.61
C SER A 246 17.15 -1.31 -0.31
N SER A 247 17.25 -2.52 0.26
CA SER A 247 16.59 -2.84 1.51
C SER A 247 17.32 -3.97 2.24
N VAL A 248 17.33 -3.91 3.57
CA VAL A 248 17.88 -4.95 4.45
C VAL A 248 16.90 -5.19 5.58
N VAL A 249 16.59 -6.45 5.86
CA VAL A 249 15.72 -6.88 6.96
C VAL A 249 16.51 -7.82 7.87
N TYR A 250 16.46 -7.56 9.19
CA TYR A 250 17.03 -8.46 10.19
C TYR A 250 16.04 -9.59 10.51
N SER A 251 16.49 -10.85 10.41
CA SER A 251 15.69 -12.02 10.76
C SER A 251 16.57 -13.10 11.39
N GLU A 252 16.31 -13.44 12.66
CA GLU A 252 16.82 -14.65 13.33
C GLU A 252 18.33 -14.86 13.16
N ASN A 253 19.14 -13.87 13.57
CA ASN A 253 20.60 -13.86 13.43
C ASN A 253 21.12 -13.90 11.98
N SER A 254 20.33 -13.40 11.04
CA SER A 254 20.75 -13.21 9.66
C SER A 254 20.20 -11.90 9.11
N LEU A 255 20.82 -11.43 8.02
CA LEU A 255 20.35 -10.29 7.26
C LEU A 255 19.80 -10.78 5.92
N ALA A 256 18.55 -10.46 5.64
CA ALA A 256 17.95 -10.59 4.32
C ALA A 256 18.20 -9.30 3.55
N VAL A 257 19.02 -9.40 2.51
CA VAL A 257 19.46 -8.25 1.70
C VAL A 257 18.78 -8.31 0.35
N PHE A 258 18.08 -7.24 0.01
CA PHE A 258 17.40 -7.09 -1.27
C PHE A 258 18.13 -6.07 -2.14
N SER A 259 18.63 -6.54 -3.28
CA SER A 259 19.36 -5.73 -4.25
C SER A 259 18.77 -5.85 -5.66
N ARG A 260 19.19 -4.93 -6.53
CA ARG A 260 18.77 -4.87 -7.93
C ARG A 260 19.96 -5.09 -8.84
N GLY A 261 19.96 -6.24 -9.53
CA GLY A 261 20.98 -6.62 -10.50
C GLY A 261 20.60 -6.24 -11.92
N ASP A 262 21.47 -5.52 -12.61
CA ASP A 262 21.35 -5.05 -14.01
C ASP A 262 20.02 -4.36 -14.33
N LEU A 263 19.41 -3.71 -13.33
CA LEU A 263 18.07 -3.12 -13.43
C LEU A 263 17.00 -4.10 -13.93
N LYS A 264 17.22 -5.40 -13.71
CA LYS A 264 16.38 -6.49 -14.26
C LYS A 264 16.01 -7.54 -13.21
N TYR A 265 16.93 -7.89 -12.32
CA TYR A 265 16.76 -8.97 -11.34
C TYR A 265 16.54 -8.46 -9.93
N LEU A 266 15.45 -8.90 -9.29
CA LEU A 266 15.31 -8.79 -7.83
C LEU A 266 16.22 -9.87 -7.25
N CYS A 267 17.16 -9.46 -6.42
CA CYS A 267 18.15 -10.35 -5.83
C CYS A 267 17.92 -10.43 -4.33
N PHE A 268 17.96 -11.63 -3.79
CA PHE A 268 17.92 -11.90 -2.37
C PHE A 268 19.26 -12.52 -1.98
N THR A 269 19.95 -11.88 -1.03
CA THR A 269 21.17 -12.43 -0.42
C THR A 269 20.93 -12.59 1.07
N LYS A 270 21.11 -13.81 1.58
CA LYS A 270 21.10 -14.06 3.03
C LYS A 270 22.53 -13.95 3.54
N LEU A 271 22.76 -13.06 4.50
CA LEU A 271 24.04 -12.91 5.17
C LEU A 271 23.96 -13.43 6.61
N ASP A 272 25.03 -14.05 7.08
CA ASP A 272 25.25 -14.20 8.52
C ASP A 272 25.62 -12.85 9.17
N MET A 273 25.73 -12.84 10.51
CA MET A 273 26.07 -11.62 11.26
C MET A 273 27.53 -11.14 11.06
N ASP A 274 28.39 -11.98 10.46
CA ASP A 274 29.77 -11.62 10.08
C ASP A 274 29.84 -11.05 8.64
N GLY A 275 28.69 -10.93 7.98
CA GLY A 275 28.55 -10.39 6.63
C GLY A 275 28.95 -11.37 5.53
N ASN A 276 29.02 -12.67 5.81
CA ASN A 276 29.26 -13.70 4.79
C ASN A 276 27.94 -14.14 4.17
N SER A 277 27.94 -14.32 2.85
CA SER A 277 26.78 -14.86 2.15
C SER A 277 26.62 -16.34 2.45
N ILE A 278 25.44 -16.69 2.96
CA ILE A 278 25.01 -18.07 3.24
C ILE A 278 23.89 -18.52 2.29
N GLY A 279 23.41 -17.63 1.42
CA GLY A 279 22.42 -17.94 0.39
C GLY A 279 22.26 -16.79 -0.60
N PHE A 280 21.96 -17.12 -1.86
CA PHE A 280 21.68 -16.15 -2.91
C PHE A 280 20.65 -16.73 -3.90
N THR A 281 19.63 -15.94 -4.20
CA THR A 281 18.67 -16.20 -5.27
C THR A 281 18.42 -14.93 -6.09
N LYS A 282 17.94 -15.10 -7.32
CA LYS A 282 17.51 -13.99 -8.16
C LYS A 282 16.27 -14.35 -8.96
N THR A 283 15.40 -13.37 -9.11
CA THR A 283 14.16 -13.46 -9.88
C THR A 283 14.14 -12.35 -10.91
N GLU A 284 13.87 -12.68 -12.17
CA GLU A 284 13.67 -11.68 -13.22
C GLU A 284 12.34 -10.96 -13.00
N VAL A 285 12.38 -9.66 -12.76
CA VAL A 285 11.18 -8.84 -12.52
C VAL A 285 11.04 -7.71 -13.54
N GLY A 286 12.04 -7.50 -14.40
CA GLY A 286 12.08 -6.36 -15.31
C GLY A 286 12.58 -5.10 -14.61
N ASN A 287 12.31 -3.93 -15.18
CA ASN A 287 12.84 -2.66 -14.71
C ASN A 287 12.01 -2.06 -13.57
N TYR A 288 12.02 -2.68 -12.40
CA TYR A 288 11.41 -2.11 -11.18
C TYR A 288 12.50 -1.60 -10.23
N GLY A 289 12.16 -0.57 -9.45
CA GLY A 289 12.85 -0.21 -8.22
C GLY A 289 12.34 -1.05 -7.05
N ILE A 290 13.13 -1.14 -5.97
CA ILE A 290 12.66 -1.67 -4.69
C ILE A 290 12.36 -0.47 -3.82
N ARG A 291 11.14 -0.38 -3.29
CA ARG A 291 10.71 0.76 -2.48
C ARG A 291 10.71 0.45 -0.99
N ALA A 292 10.25 -0.74 -0.63
CA ALA A 292 10.19 -1.20 0.75
C ALA A 292 10.23 -2.73 0.82
N THR A 293 10.61 -3.24 1.98
CA THR A 293 10.52 -4.68 2.30
C THR A 293 10.01 -4.84 3.73
N ALA A 294 9.17 -5.85 3.97
CA ALA A 294 8.64 -6.20 5.28
C ALA A 294 8.76 -7.71 5.50
N LYS A 295 8.88 -8.12 6.76
CA LYS A 295 8.79 -9.54 7.14
C LYS A 295 7.34 -10.01 6.99
N LEU A 296 7.16 -11.25 6.51
CA LEU A 296 5.86 -11.91 6.36
C LEU A 296 5.99 -13.40 6.72
N GLY A 297 5.59 -13.77 7.93
CA GLY A 297 5.89 -15.05 8.53
C GLY A 297 7.40 -15.28 8.55
N ASP A 298 7.83 -16.43 8.02
CA ASP A 298 9.25 -16.77 7.87
C ASP A 298 9.90 -16.09 6.64
N GLY A 299 9.08 -15.55 5.73
CA GLY A 299 9.50 -14.91 4.49
C GLY A 299 9.39 -13.39 4.52
N PHE A 300 9.19 -12.82 3.35
CA PHE A 300 9.21 -11.38 3.10
C PHE A 300 8.17 -10.96 2.06
N LEU A 301 7.75 -9.71 2.16
CA LEU A 301 7.02 -9.00 1.12
C LEU A 301 7.89 -7.86 0.62
N VAL A 302 8.09 -7.77 -0.69
CA VAL A 302 8.92 -6.74 -1.35
C VAL A 302 8.04 -5.87 -2.21
N GLN A 303 8.03 -4.56 -1.95
CA GLN A 303 7.35 -3.58 -2.79
C GLN A 303 8.28 -3.18 -3.93
N LEU A 304 7.92 -3.61 -5.14
CA LEU A 304 8.56 -3.22 -6.38
C LEU A 304 7.76 -2.09 -7.01
N ASN A 305 8.41 -1.05 -7.51
CA ASN A 305 7.73 0.08 -8.13
C ASN A 305 8.29 0.37 -9.52
N HIS A 306 7.42 0.68 -10.46
CA HIS A 306 7.82 1.23 -11.76
C HIS A 306 6.86 2.35 -12.15
N SER A 307 7.42 3.44 -12.68
CA SER A 307 6.68 4.69 -12.92
C SER A 307 5.45 4.51 -13.79
N ASN A 308 5.44 3.51 -14.69
CA ASN A 308 4.37 3.36 -15.69
C ASN A 308 3.35 2.28 -15.34
N THR A 309 3.68 1.35 -14.44
CA THR A 309 2.88 0.15 -14.19
C THR A 309 2.41 0.03 -12.74
N GLY A 310 2.77 1.00 -11.89
CA GLY A 310 2.41 1.01 -10.48
C GLY A 310 3.26 0.08 -9.62
N ASP A 311 2.78 -0.15 -8.41
CA ASP A 311 3.43 -1.01 -7.42
C ASP A 311 3.06 -2.49 -7.65
N LEU A 312 4.06 -3.36 -7.55
CA LEU A 312 3.97 -4.82 -7.56
C LEU A 312 4.52 -5.30 -6.21
N LEU A 313 3.70 -5.98 -5.42
CA LEU A 313 4.18 -6.63 -4.19
C LEU A 313 4.59 -8.05 -4.53
N MET A 314 5.83 -8.42 -4.22
CA MET A 314 6.34 -9.77 -4.45
C MET A 314 6.53 -10.49 -3.12
N LYS A 315 5.92 -11.68 -3.00
CA LYS A 315 6.09 -12.56 -1.85
C LYS A 315 7.32 -13.43 -2.05
N ILE A 316 8.24 -13.40 -1.10
CA ILE A 316 9.52 -14.09 -1.13
C ILE A 316 9.62 -15.01 0.10
N ALA A 317 9.92 -16.28 -0.11
CA ALA A 317 10.14 -17.26 0.95
C ALA A 317 11.43 -16.96 1.76
N ALA A 318 11.57 -17.61 2.91
CA ALA A 318 12.73 -17.47 3.80
C ALA A 318 14.09 -17.79 3.14
N ASP A 319 14.08 -18.63 2.12
CA ASP A 319 15.26 -19.02 1.33
C ASP A 319 15.51 -18.11 0.11
N GLY A 320 14.65 -17.13 -0.12
CA GLY A 320 14.73 -16.21 -1.26
C GLY A 320 13.96 -16.65 -2.49
N THR A 321 13.21 -17.75 -2.44
CA THR A 321 12.38 -18.20 -3.57
C THR A 321 11.18 -17.26 -3.74
N ALA A 322 10.92 -16.80 -4.97
CA ALA A 322 9.69 -16.04 -5.26
C ALA A 322 8.47 -16.98 -5.27
N GLU A 323 7.47 -16.67 -4.46
CA GLU A 323 6.27 -17.52 -4.30
C GLU A 323 5.07 -16.99 -5.08
N ASP A 324 4.80 -15.69 -4.97
CA ASP A 324 3.64 -15.06 -5.60
C ASP A 324 3.87 -13.55 -5.78
N SER A 325 2.95 -12.89 -6.47
CA SER A 325 2.95 -11.44 -6.64
C SER A 325 1.55 -10.85 -6.69
N PHE A 326 1.39 -9.66 -6.12
CA PHE A 326 0.12 -8.97 -5.98
C PHE A 326 0.22 -7.56 -6.56
N THR A 327 -0.85 -7.14 -7.23
CA THR A 327 -1.03 -5.76 -7.69
C THR A 327 -2.38 -5.26 -7.21
N TYR A 328 -2.42 -4.04 -6.70
CA TYR A 328 -3.65 -3.45 -6.17
C TYR A 328 -4.15 -2.36 -7.12
N THR A 329 -5.33 -2.58 -7.68
CA THR A 329 -5.99 -1.66 -8.61
C THR A 329 -7.49 -1.70 -8.36
N SER A 330 -8.15 -0.57 -8.56
CA SER A 330 -9.61 -0.52 -8.70
C SER A 330 -10.00 0.16 -10.01
N ASP A 331 -11.29 0.10 -10.32
CA ASP A 331 -11.86 0.75 -11.50
C ASP A 331 -11.90 2.27 -11.34
N LYS A 332 -12.02 2.75 -10.09
CA LYS A 332 -12.24 4.17 -9.77
C LYS A 332 -10.99 4.88 -9.27
N ASP A 333 -10.07 4.15 -8.66
CA ASP A 333 -8.93 4.72 -7.94
C ASP A 333 -7.61 4.00 -8.28
N LEU A 334 -6.52 4.75 -8.14
CA LEU A 334 -5.15 4.27 -8.15
C LEU A 334 -4.62 4.26 -6.71
N TYR A 335 -3.96 3.17 -6.34
CA TYR A 335 -3.33 3.01 -5.03
C TYR A 335 -1.82 3.13 -5.17
N PHE A 336 -1.22 3.98 -4.34
CA PHE A 336 0.23 4.10 -4.19
C PHE A 336 0.59 3.65 -2.79
N ILE A 337 1.21 2.48 -2.66
CA ILE A 337 1.55 1.92 -1.34
C ILE A 337 2.67 2.76 -0.73
N THR A 338 2.48 3.18 0.53
CA THR A 338 3.40 4.03 1.27
C THR A 338 4.12 3.30 2.38
N ASP A 339 3.49 2.27 2.97
CA ASP A 339 4.13 1.39 3.95
C ASP A 339 3.42 0.03 4.01
N MET A 340 4.08 -0.97 4.57
CA MET A 340 3.54 -2.32 4.73
C MET A 340 4.08 -3.03 5.97
N ILE A 341 3.21 -3.76 6.67
CA ILE A 341 3.58 -4.55 7.84
C ILE A 341 2.73 -5.82 7.94
N GLU A 342 3.29 -6.88 8.50
CA GLU A 342 2.50 -8.01 8.97
C GLU A 342 1.98 -7.73 10.38
N TYR A 343 0.69 -7.99 10.59
CA TYR A 343 0.09 -7.93 11.92
C TYR A 343 -0.99 -9.01 12.07
N ASN A 344 -0.87 -9.83 13.11
CA ASN A 344 -1.76 -10.96 13.41
C ASN A 344 -2.06 -11.87 12.20
N GLY A 345 -1.03 -12.18 11.43
CA GLY A 345 -1.12 -13.07 10.27
C GLY A 345 -1.79 -12.45 9.05
N ASN A 346 -2.06 -11.15 9.02
CA ASN A 346 -2.53 -10.42 7.84
C ASN A 346 -1.49 -9.43 7.35
N ILE A 347 -1.56 -9.10 6.06
CA ILE A 347 -0.78 -8.02 5.46
C ILE A 347 -1.56 -6.72 5.60
N TYR A 348 -0.96 -5.72 6.24
CA TYR A 348 -1.49 -4.37 6.29
C TYR A 348 -0.70 -3.48 5.34
N LEU A 349 -1.39 -2.80 4.43
CA LEU A 349 -0.80 -1.88 3.47
C LEU A 349 -1.36 -0.49 3.71
N SER A 350 -0.49 0.47 4.02
CA SER A 350 -0.86 1.87 3.94
C SER A 350 -0.69 2.36 2.52
N ALA A 351 -1.64 3.14 2.03
CA ALA A 351 -1.63 3.64 0.67
C ALA A 351 -2.25 5.04 0.56
N ASN A 352 -1.86 5.73 -0.51
CA ASN A 352 -2.61 6.86 -1.03
C ASN A 352 -3.54 6.37 -2.13
N SER A 353 -4.84 6.61 -1.96
CA SER A 353 -5.86 6.42 -2.98
C SER A 353 -6.11 7.76 -3.68
N VAL A 354 -6.03 7.77 -5.00
CA VAL A 354 -6.35 8.93 -5.84
C VAL A 354 -7.29 8.52 -6.98
N PRO A 355 -8.17 9.41 -7.45
CA PRO A 355 -9.09 9.09 -8.54
C PRO A 355 -8.33 8.73 -9.83
N LYS A 356 -8.78 7.67 -10.49
CA LYS A 356 -8.29 7.28 -11.80
C LYS A 356 -8.79 8.27 -12.84
N LEU A 357 -7.89 8.71 -13.70
CA LEU A 357 -8.18 9.65 -14.78
C LEU A 357 -8.20 8.95 -16.13
N ASP A 358 -8.84 9.60 -17.10
CA ASP A 358 -8.72 9.19 -18.50
C ASP A 358 -7.25 9.14 -18.92
N PRO A 359 -6.86 8.21 -19.81
CA PRO A 359 -5.45 8.03 -20.20
C PRO A 359 -4.75 9.31 -20.63
N GLU A 360 -5.43 10.20 -21.35
CA GLU A 360 -4.89 11.49 -21.82
C GLU A 360 -4.61 12.49 -20.70
N GLN A 361 -5.26 12.33 -19.54
CA GLN A 361 -5.11 13.19 -18.36
C GLN A 361 -4.35 12.52 -17.23
N SER A 362 -4.08 11.21 -17.33
CA SER A 362 -3.48 10.38 -16.28
C SER A 362 -2.02 10.72 -15.95
N ASN A 363 -1.39 11.60 -16.72
CA ASN A 363 0.02 11.95 -16.58
C ASN A 363 0.25 13.45 -16.74
N ALA A 364 0.87 14.07 -15.73
CA ALA A 364 1.37 15.43 -15.80
C ALA A 364 2.89 15.43 -15.51
N GLY A 365 3.72 15.25 -16.55
CA GLY A 365 5.19 15.26 -16.41
C GLY A 365 5.77 14.11 -15.58
N GLY A 366 5.14 12.94 -15.63
CA GLY A 366 5.50 11.75 -14.86
C GLY A 366 4.93 11.75 -13.43
N ARG A 367 4.08 12.72 -13.08
CA ARG A 367 3.42 12.81 -11.78
C ARG A 367 2.00 12.25 -11.86
N TYR A 368 1.85 10.98 -11.54
CA TYR A 368 0.57 10.25 -11.66
C TYR A 368 -0.37 10.50 -10.48
N ASP A 369 0.17 10.59 -9.25
CA ASP A 369 -0.63 10.75 -8.04
C ASP A 369 -1.24 12.16 -7.89
N ILE A 370 -0.61 13.17 -8.51
CA ILE A 370 -1.11 14.56 -8.54
C ILE A 370 -1.54 15.04 -9.94
N ALA A 371 -1.66 14.13 -10.93
CA ALA A 371 -1.97 14.50 -12.31
C ALA A 371 -3.23 15.38 -12.42
N ARG A 372 -4.30 15.01 -11.68
CA ARG A 372 -5.56 15.75 -11.67
C ARG A 372 -5.37 17.21 -11.24
N VAL A 373 -4.64 17.41 -10.15
CA VAL A 373 -4.37 18.73 -9.56
C VAL A 373 -3.52 19.56 -10.51
N LEU A 374 -2.47 18.95 -11.09
CA LEU A 374 -1.60 19.65 -12.04
C LEU A 374 -2.33 20.03 -13.32
N ASN A 375 -3.17 19.16 -13.87
CA ASN A 375 -3.97 19.47 -15.06
C ASN A 375 -4.92 20.65 -14.79
N GLU A 376 -5.52 20.71 -13.61
CA GLU A 376 -6.36 21.85 -13.23
C GLU A 376 -5.58 23.16 -13.15
N ILE A 377 -4.36 23.13 -12.61
CA ILE A 377 -3.46 24.30 -12.57
C ILE A 377 -3.04 24.70 -13.99
N TYR A 378 -2.66 23.74 -14.84
CA TYR A 378 -2.19 24.00 -16.20
C TYR A 378 -3.29 24.48 -17.15
N ASN A 379 -4.56 24.21 -16.84
CA ASN A 379 -5.70 24.74 -17.58
C ASN A 379 -6.00 26.21 -17.26
N ARG A 380 -5.31 26.84 -16.29
CA ARG A 380 -5.48 28.25 -15.95
C ARG A 380 -4.72 29.15 -16.90
N THR A 381 -5.26 30.35 -17.14
CA THR A 381 -4.61 31.40 -17.96
C THR A 381 -3.29 31.88 -17.34
N VAL A 382 -3.18 31.82 -16.01
CA VAL A 382 -1.98 32.17 -15.25
C VAL A 382 -1.60 30.96 -14.41
N LEU A 383 -0.33 30.57 -14.44
CA LEU A 383 0.24 29.48 -13.62
C LEU A 383 0.43 29.95 -12.17
N ASP A 384 -0.67 30.35 -11.54
CA ASP A 384 -0.75 30.78 -10.16
C ASP A 384 -2.01 30.19 -9.52
N ILE A 385 -1.89 29.81 -8.25
CA ILE A 385 -2.99 29.23 -7.46
C ILE A 385 -2.79 29.59 -5.99
N PRO A 386 -3.80 30.20 -5.33
CA PRO A 386 -3.76 30.45 -3.90
C PRO A 386 -3.57 29.16 -3.10
N ASN A 387 -2.74 29.19 -2.04
CA ASN A 387 -2.47 28.03 -1.19
C ASN A 387 -3.75 27.37 -0.63
N ALA A 388 -4.75 28.17 -0.24
CA ALA A 388 -6.01 27.64 0.28
C ALA A 388 -6.77 26.81 -0.76
N GLU A 389 -6.85 27.33 -1.99
CA GLU A 389 -7.48 26.63 -3.12
C GLU A 389 -6.69 25.37 -3.49
N LEU A 390 -5.37 25.46 -3.57
CA LEU A 390 -4.51 24.29 -3.82
C LEU A 390 -4.65 23.23 -2.73
N THR A 391 -4.73 23.64 -1.47
CA THR A 391 -4.91 22.73 -0.33
C THR A 391 -6.24 22.00 -0.43
N GLU A 392 -7.31 22.68 -0.81
CA GLU A 392 -8.61 22.05 -1.05
C GLU A 392 -8.55 21.03 -2.20
N LEU A 393 -7.91 21.38 -3.33
CA LEU A 393 -7.71 20.45 -4.45
C LEU A 393 -6.92 19.21 -4.05
N MET A 394 -5.84 19.39 -3.29
CA MET A 394 -5.04 18.30 -2.76
C MET A 394 -5.86 17.42 -1.82
N ARG A 395 -6.62 18.02 -0.89
CA ARG A 395 -7.50 17.27 0.03
C ARG A 395 -8.59 16.49 -0.70
N ASN A 396 -9.16 17.06 -1.75
CA ASN A 396 -10.15 16.38 -2.59
C ASN A 396 -9.53 15.27 -3.46
N ASN A 397 -8.21 15.28 -3.68
CA ASN A 397 -7.48 14.31 -4.49
C ASN A 397 -7.00 13.10 -3.73
N PHE A 398 -6.64 13.26 -2.46
CA PHE A 398 -6.02 12.20 -1.68
C PHE A 398 -6.97 11.65 -0.62
N THR A 399 -7.04 10.32 -0.58
CA THR A 399 -7.62 9.58 0.52
C THR A 399 -6.57 8.59 1.03
N ALA A 400 -6.24 8.66 2.31
CA ALA A 400 -5.41 7.67 2.97
C ALA A 400 -6.20 6.36 3.04
N ALA A 401 -5.58 5.24 2.69
CA ALA A 401 -6.20 3.92 2.78
C ALA A 401 -5.31 2.97 3.58
N LEU A 402 -5.93 2.14 4.42
CA LEU A 402 -5.32 0.98 5.06
C LEU A 402 -6.02 -0.26 4.53
N LEU A 403 -5.32 -1.05 3.72
CA LEU A 403 -5.82 -2.30 3.18
C LEU A 403 -5.38 -3.45 4.09
N VAL A 404 -6.32 -4.26 4.54
CA VAL A 404 -6.05 -5.49 5.28
C VAL A 404 -6.19 -6.65 4.31
N CYS A 405 -5.10 -7.33 3.99
CA CYS A 405 -5.03 -8.32 2.94
C CYS A 405 -4.71 -9.71 3.50
N ASP A 406 -5.34 -10.72 2.90
CA ASP A 406 -5.02 -12.12 3.14
C ASP A 406 -3.58 -12.43 2.70
N PRO A 407 -2.73 -13.03 3.54
CA PRO A 407 -1.31 -13.25 3.22
C PRO A 407 -1.06 -14.35 2.17
N ALA A 408 -2.05 -15.19 1.90
CA ALA A 408 -1.93 -16.29 0.94
C ALA A 408 -2.32 -15.84 -0.47
N SER A 409 -3.38 -15.06 -0.59
CA SER A 409 -3.96 -14.62 -1.87
C SER A 409 -3.68 -13.16 -2.21
N GLY A 410 -3.26 -12.36 -1.23
CA GLY A 410 -3.08 -10.90 -1.35
C GLY A 410 -4.39 -10.12 -1.46
N ILE A 411 -5.55 -10.78 -1.39
CA ILE A 411 -6.86 -10.15 -1.60
C ILE A 411 -7.21 -9.27 -0.37
N PRO A 412 -7.58 -7.99 -0.58
CA PRO A 412 -8.12 -7.16 0.50
C PRO A 412 -9.41 -7.73 1.10
N GLN A 413 -9.45 -7.89 2.41
CA GLN A 413 -10.61 -8.35 3.18
C GLN A 413 -11.37 -7.17 3.82
N THR A 414 -10.63 -6.13 4.21
CA THR A 414 -11.16 -4.93 4.87
C THR A 414 -10.35 -3.72 4.43
N PHE A 415 -10.97 -2.54 4.39
CA PHE A 415 -10.26 -1.29 4.22
C PHE A 415 -10.75 -0.20 5.17
N TYR A 416 -9.81 0.63 5.62
CA TYR A 416 -10.09 1.87 6.35
C TYR A 416 -9.63 3.06 5.51
N THR A 417 -10.41 4.14 5.47
CA THR A 417 -10.06 5.31 4.67
C THR A 417 -10.21 6.62 5.42
N VAL A 418 -9.32 7.57 5.14
CA VAL A 418 -9.37 8.94 5.67
C VAL A 418 -9.20 9.94 4.53
N LYS A 419 -10.26 10.71 4.23
CA LYS A 419 -10.23 11.71 3.15
C LYS A 419 -9.35 12.90 3.50
N GLY A 420 -8.75 13.52 2.49
CA GLY A 420 -7.92 14.71 2.68
C GLY A 420 -6.58 14.44 3.36
N SER A 421 -6.12 13.20 3.30
CA SER A 421 -4.92 12.76 4.03
C SER A 421 -4.09 11.80 3.19
N PHE A 422 -2.81 11.67 3.52
CA PHE A 422 -1.94 10.62 3.01
C PHE A 422 -1.87 9.43 3.97
N GLY A 423 -1.82 8.22 3.42
CA GLY A 423 -1.46 7.04 4.19
C GLY A 423 0.03 7.06 4.49
N ALA A 424 0.42 6.82 5.74
CA ALA A 424 1.81 6.88 6.16
C ALA A 424 2.20 5.64 6.99
N LYS A 425 3.20 5.83 7.86
CA LYS A 425 3.90 4.75 8.55
C LYS A 425 2.98 3.79 9.31
N LEU A 426 3.29 2.50 9.21
CA LEU A 426 2.75 1.42 10.02
C LEU A 426 3.78 0.99 11.06
N SER A 427 3.32 0.65 12.26
CA SER A 427 4.19 0.14 13.33
C SER A 427 3.38 -0.66 14.35
N ILE A 428 4.07 -1.41 15.21
CA ILE A 428 3.47 -2.12 16.34
C ILE A 428 3.89 -1.40 17.61
N SER A 429 2.94 -1.09 18.48
CA SER A 429 3.20 -0.46 19.79
C SER A 429 3.87 -1.44 20.76
N GLU A 430 4.39 -0.94 21.89
CA GLU A 430 4.96 -1.80 22.93
C GLU A 430 3.92 -2.78 23.51
N GLU A 431 2.65 -2.37 23.54
CA GLU A 431 1.51 -3.18 23.96
C GLU A 431 1.02 -4.15 22.87
N GLY A 432 1.66 -4.17 21.71
CA GLY A 432 1.32 -5.06 20.60
C GLY A 432 0.13 -4.60 19.76
N SER A 433 -0.27 -3.34 19.83
CA SER A 433 -1.33 -2.79 18.96
C SER A 433 -0.75 -2.33 17.62
N LEU A 434 -1.49 -2.50 16.53
CA LEU A 434 -1.11 -1.91 15.25
C LEU A 434 -1.37 -0.40 15.29
N LEU A 435 -0.38 0.38 14.89
CA LEU A 435 -0.45 1.82 14.76
C LEU A 435 -0.35 2.20 13.29
N TRP A 436 -1.32 3.00 12.83
CA TRP A 436 -1.32 3.60 11.50
C TRP A 436 -1.27 5.12 11.61
N ASN A 437 -0.19 5.69 11.08
CA ASN A 437 -0.07 7.13 10.93
C ASN A 437 -0.75 7.58 9.63
N VAL A 438 -1.47 8.69 9.74
CA VAL A 438 -2.18 9.34 8.63
C VAL A 438 -1.83 10.81 8.64
N GLU A 439 -1.39 11.34 7.51
CA GLU A 439 -0.91 12.70 7.37
C GLU A 439 -2.02 13.59 6.81
N SER A 440 -2.69 14.34 7.67
CA SER A 440 -3.78 15.26 7.28
C SER A 440 -3.23 16.49 6.56
N ILE A 441 -3.55 16.63 5.27
CA ILE A 441 -3.05 17.72 4.44
C ILE A 441 -3.55 19.05 5.01
N THR A 442 -2.63 19.87 5.50
CA THR A 442 -2.95 21.08 6.28
C THR A 442 -2.73 22.35 5.47
N ASP A 443 -1.61 22.46 4.76
CA ASP A 443 -1.30 23.58 3.88
C ASP A 443 -0.44 23.09 2.70
N SER A 444 -0.69 23.64 1.52
CA SER A 444 -0.04 23.29 0.27
C SER A 444 0.41 24.54 -0.48
N PHE A 445 1.54 24.46 -1.16
CA PHE A 445 2.06 25.51 -2.03
C PHE A 445 2.52 24.93 -3.37
N PHE A 446 2.32 25.71 -4.44
CA PHE A 446 2.73 25.33 -5.79
C PHE A 446 4.18 25.75 -6.05
N SER A 447 4.96 24.87 -6.69
CA SER A 447 6.36 25.10 -7.03
C SER A 447 6.64 24.72 -8.49
N PRO A 448 6.37 25.62 -9.46
CA PRO A 448 6.37 25.28 -10.89
C PRO A 448 7.76 24.98 -11.50
N MET A 449 8.85 25.25 -10.79
CA MET A 449 10.21 25.28 -11.37
C MET A 449 11.24 24.44 -10.60
N THR A 450 10.83 23.41 -9.85
CA THR A 450 11.80 22.49 -9.24
C THR A 450 11.85 21.16 -9.98
N SER A 451 13.04 20.59 -10.13
CA SER A 451 13.23 19.25 -10.68
C SER A 451 12.79 18.13 -9.72
N SER A 452 12.63 18.46 -8.43
CA SER A 452 12.35 17.51 -7.36
C SER A 452 10.86 17.32 -7.05
N PHE A 453 10.02 18.35 -7.16
CA PHE A 453 8.58 18.31 -6.86
C PHE A 453 7.83 19.47 -7.54
N SER A 454 6.52 19.34 -7.69
CA SER A 454 5.64 20.39 -8.23
C SER A 454 4.71 20.97 -7.17
N ILE A 455 4.37 20.19 -6.13
CA ILE A 455 3.54 20.64 -5.00
C ILE A 455 4.24 20.24 -3.70
N GLY A 456 4.43 21.23 -2.82
CA GLY A 456 4.96 21.01 -1.47
C GLY A 456 3.92 21.37 -0.44
N GLY A 457 4.12 20.91 0.80
CA GLY A 457 3.22 21.27 1.87
C GLY A 457 3.55 20.59 3.19
N VAL A 458 2.58 20.64 4.08
CA VAL A 458 2.68 20.20 5.46
C VAL A 458 1.39 19.51 5.89
N SER A 459 1.56 18.53 6.77
CA SER A 459 0.47 17.74 7.32
C SER A 459 0.63 17.57 8.82
N TYR A 460 -0.49 17.59 9.54
CA TYR A 460 -0.55 17.08 10.91
C TYR A 460 -0.69 15.57 10.90
N VAL A 461 0.05 14.88 11.77
CA VAL A 461 -0.03 13.42 11.88
C VAL A 461 -1.13 13.04 12.88
N TYR A 462 -2.08 12.25 12.38
CA TYR A 462 -3.03 11.49 13.18
C TYR A 462 -2.53 10.06 13.33
N LYS A 463 -2.73 9.48 14.51
CA LYS A 463 -2.38 8.10 14.81
C LYS A 463 -3.64 7.33 15.16
N TYR A 464 -3.86 6.25 14.43
CA TYR A 464 -4.95 5.31 14.66
C TYR A 464 -4.37 4.02 15.24
N ALA A 465 -4.90 3.57 16.37
CA ALA A 465 -4.52 2.28 16.94
C ALA A 465 -5.61 1.23 16.69
N PHE A 466 -5.18 0.02 16.38
CA PHE A 466 -6.04 -1.12 16.13
C PHE A 466 -5.72 -2.25 17.12
N ASP A 467 -6.77 -2.87 17.65
CA ASP A 467 -6.63 -4.06 18.48
C ASP A 467 -6.21 -5.29 17.67
N SER A 468 -6.09 -6.42 18.35
CA SER A 468 -5.70 -7.69 17.73
C SER A 468 -6.68 -8.21 16.67
N ASN A 469 -7.93 -7.78 16.72
CA ASN A 469 -8.96 -8.16 15.75
C ASN A 469 -9.01 -7.18 14.57
N GLY A 470 -8.09 -6.21 14.51
CA GLY A 470 -8.06 -5.19 13.48
C GLY A 470 -9.12 -4.11 13.67
N LYS A 471 -9.72 -3.96 14.85
CA LYS A 471 -10.71 -2.91 15.14
C LYS A 471 -10.02 -1.68 15.70
N ILE A 472 -10.43 -0.50 15.23
CA ILE A 472 -9.95 0.78 15.77
C ILE A 472 -10.33 0.90 17.25
N ILE A 473 -9.33 1.20 18.08
CA ILE A 473 -9.47 1.43 19.52
C ILE A 473 -9.11 2.84 19.96
N SER A 474 -8.32 3.57 19.17
CA SER A 474 -8.04 4.98 19.44
C SER A 474 -7.72 5.77 18.16
N GLN A 475 -7.93 7.08 18.26
CA GLN A 475 -7.57 8.09 17.27
C GLN A 475 -7.00 9.28 18.03
N GLU A 476 -5.82 9.73 17.65
CA GLU A 476 -5.11 10.82 18.30
C GLU A 476 -4.50 11.77 17.26
N LYS A 477 -4.68 13.08 17.45
CA LYS A 477 -3.87 14.10 16.76
C LYS A 477 -2.59 14.30 17.55
N THR A 478 -1.47 13.83 17.01
CA THR A 478 -0.20 13.69 17.76
C THR A 478 0.52 15.02 18.05
N GLY A 479 0.14 16.09 17.34
CA GLY A 479 0.87 17.36 17.33
C GLY A 479 2.13 17.35 16.45
N GLU A 480 2.53 16.18 15.92
CA GLU A 480 3.61 16.07 14.95
C GLU A 480 3.20 16.72 13.62
N ILE A 481 4.13 17.51 13.06
CA ILE A 481 3.99 18.14 11.75
C ILE A 481 5.04 17.52 10.83
N VAL A 482 4.59 16.99 9.71
CA VAL A 482 5.45 16.44 8.66
C VAL A 482 5.30 17.23 7.37
N GLN A 483 6.33 17.18 6.53
CA GLN A 483 6.33 17.84 5.23
C GLN A 483 6.14 16.82 4.12
N PHE A 484 5.45 17.22 3.07
CA PHE A 484 5.31 16.41 1.87
C PHE A 484 5.80 17.15 0.63
N ARG A 485 6.22 16.37 -0.37
CA ARG A 485 6.66 16.81 -1.69
C ARG A 485 6.10 15.84 -2.73
N LYS A 486 5.41 16.38 -3.73
CA LYS A 486 4.74 15.65 -4.80
C LYS A 486 5.20 16.18 -6.15
#